data_AF-A0AAU2J8P9-F1
#
_entry.id   AF-A0AAU2J8P9-F1
#
_cell.length_a   1.000
_cell.length_b   1.000
_cell.length_c   1.000
_cell.angle_alpha   90.00
_cell.angle_beta   90.00
_cell.angle_gamma   90.00
#
_symmetry.space_group_name_H-M   'P 1'
#
loop_
_entity.id
_entity.type
_entity.pdbx_description
1 polymer ?
#
loop_
_entity_poly.entity_id
_entity_poly.type
_entity_poly.pdbx_seq_one_letter_code
_entity_poly.pdbx_strand_id
1 'polypeptide(L)'
;MDLEALREELHQAIDRIIDARTSCGDTSPSITAEEQDTLSVVAGDATKEWTYRWPGSGTEDFHETRWYELASERGRHRVRVAWARRAAWGRDDRLRAIVFFQQGRADSATYYPWTEFVETDDGRYAAIIPRPGQPRAQLRDGDPIPDRLHHRTVERTDALFDSIAEGPSLRFVVDKPDEVEMVRHGYWVATLRNRF
;
A
#
# COMPACT_ATOMS: atom_id res chain seq x y z
N MET A 1 33.75 -9.50 -9.43
CA MET A 1 32.89 -9.43 -8.23
C MET A 1 31.73 -8.55 -8.61
N ASP A 2 30.53 -9.11 -8.65
CA ASP A 2 29.33 -8.41 -9.09
C ASP A 2 28.72 -7.68 -7.89
N LEU A 3 28.86 -6.35 -7.89
CA LEU A 3 28.36 -5.50 -6.83
C LEU A 3 26.84 -5.42 -6.81
N GLU A 4 26.16 -5.64 -7.94
CA GLU A 4 24.70 -5.69 -8.00
C GLU A 4 24.19 -6.99 -7.38
N ALA A 5 24.77 -8.14 -7.74
CA ALA A 5 24.44 -9.42 -7.12
C ALA A 5 24.64 -9.40 -5.60
N LEU A 6 25.74 -8.81 -5.11
CA LEU A 6 25.99 -8.67 -3.67
C LEU A 6 24.96 -7.75 -2.99
N ARG A 7 24.54 -6.68 -3.67
CA ARG A 7 23.53 -5.75 -3.14
C ARG A 7 22.15 -6.40 -3.06
N GLU A 8 21.77 -7.17 -4.07
CA GLU A 8 20.54 -7.96 -4.07
C GLU A 8 20.55 -8.99 -2.95
N GLU A 9 21.66 -9.72 -2.78
CA GLU A 9 21.82 -10.70 -1.71
C GLU A 9 21.71 -10.05 -0.32
N LEU A 10 22.30 -8.87 -0.13
CA LEU A 10 22.18 -8.10 1.11
C LEU A 10 20.74 -7.66 1.37
N HIS A 11 20.04 -7.11 0.38
CA HIS A 11 18.62 -6.73 0.52
C HIS A 11 17.76 -7.95 0.87
N GLN A 12 17.95 -9.09 0.20
CA GLN A 12 17.22 -10.32 0.50
C GLN A 12 17.55 -10.86 1.90
N ALA A 13 18.80 -10.75 2.36
CA ALA A 13 19.19 -11.15 3.71
C ALA A 13 18.54 -10.25 4.77
N ILE A 14 18.55 -8.93 4.56
CA ILE A 14 17.89 -7.96 5.45
C ILE A 14 16.37 -8.20 5.47
N ASP A 15 15.76 -8.43 4.31
CA ASP A 15 14.34 -8.77 4.19
C ASP A 15 14.00 -10.02 4.99
N ARG A 16 14.77 -11.10 4.82
CA ARG A 16 14.59 -12.34 5.59
C ARG A 16 14.74 -12.14 7.09
N ILE A 17 15.72 -11.35 7.54
CA ILE A 17 15.94 -11.07 8.96
C ILE A 17 14.75 -10.29 9.54
N ILE A 18 14.28 -9.28 8.82
CA ILE A 18 13.16 -8.46 9.28
C ILE A 18 11.88 -9.30 9.30
N ASP A 19 11.61 -10.07 8.25
CA ASP A 19 10.45 -10.97 8.17
C ASP A 19 10.49 -12.00 9.31
N ALA A 20 11.63 -12.65 9.55
CA ALA A 20 11.79 -13.58 10.67
C ALA A 20 11.54 -12.92 12.03
N ARG A 21 11.96 -11.66 12.22
CA ARG A 21 11.74 -10.92 13.47
C ARG A 21 10.30 -10.44 13.63
N THR A 22 9.62 -10.09 12.54
CA THR A 22 8.18 -9.77 12.56
C THR A 22 7.31 -11.01 12.74
N SER A 23 7.77 -12.18 12.27
CA SER A 23 7.03 -13.44 12.38
C SER A 23 7.32 -14.23 13.67
N CYS A 24 8.47 -14.02 14.34
CA CYS A 24 8.82 -14.65 15.62
C CYS A 24 8.37 -13.87 16.88
N GLY A 25 7.76 -12.69 16.73
CA GLY A 25 6.93 -12.15 17.81
C GLY A 25 5.61 -12.93 17.81
N ASP A 26 5.22 -13.47 18.96
CA ASP A 26 4.05 -14.35 19.21
C ASP A 26 2.69 -13.67 18.99
N THR A 27 2.60 -12.83 17.97
CA THR A 27 1.46 -12.05 17.50
C THR A 27 1.86 -11.52 16.13
N SER A 28 1.90 -12.39 15.11
CA SER A 28 1.45 -11.88 13.81
C SER A 28 0.03 -11.42 14.08
N PRO A 29 -0.32 -10.12 14.00
CA PRO A 29 -1.71 -9.75 14.03
C PRO A 29 -2.30 -10.36 12.76
N SER A 30 -2.86 -11.55 12.91
CA SER A 30 -3.94 -11.97 12.05
C SER A 30 -4.99 -10.91 12.32
N ILE A 31 -4.99 -9.84 11.51
CA ILE A 31 -6.08 -8.87 11.50
C ILE A 31 -7.26 -9.70 11.00
N THR A 32 -7.93 -10.36 11.93
CA THR A 32 -9.16 -11.07 11.71
C THR A 32 -10.17 -10.05 11.21
N ALA A 33 -11.26 -10.51 10.60
CA ALA A 33 -12.36 -9.62 10.24
C ALA A 33 -12.83 -8.73 11.42
N GLU A 34 -12.62 -9.17 12.67
CA GLU A 34 -12.95 -8.44 13.90
C GLU A 34 -12.08 -7.19 14.15
N GLU A 35 -10.77 -7.19 13.82
CA GLU A 35 -9.92 -5.98 13.97
C GLU A 35 -10.22 -4.90 12.90
N GLN A 36 -10.89 -5.26 11.80
CA GLN A 36 -11.38 -4.26 10.85
C GLN A 36 -12.62 -3.53 11.36
N ASP A 37 -13.42 -4.17 12.22
CA ASP A 37 -14.64 -3.62 12.79
C ASP A 37 -14.34 -2.52 13.84
N THR A 38 -13.12 -2.49 14.37
CA THR A 38 -12.63 -1.43 15.27
C THR A 38 -11.91 -0.27 14.57
N LEU A 39 -11.61 -0.38 13.26
CA LEU A 39 -10.97 0.69 12.50
C LEU A 39 -11.98 1.72 12.01
N SER A 40 -12.04 2.86 12.70
CA SER A 40 -12.79 4.02 12.23
C SER A 40 -11.95 4.84 11.25
N VAL A 41 -12.53 5.18 10.10
CA VAL A 41 -11.90 6.04 9.07
C VAL A 41 -12.87 7.18 8.76
N VAL A 42 -12.42 8.42 9.00
CA VAL A 42 -13.22 9.62 8.77
C VAL A 42 -12.53 10.48 7.72
N ALA A 43 -13.25 10.78 6.64
CA ALA A 43 -12.77 11.72 5.62
C ALA A 43 -12.71 13.14 6.20
N GLY A 44 -11.58 13.80 5.98
CA GLY A 44 -11.36 15.22 6.30
C GLY A 44 -11.30 16.07 5.05
N ASP A 45 -10.52 17.15 5.14
CA ASP A 45 -10.45 18.15 4.07
C ASP A 45 -9.81 17.61 2.79
N ALA A 46 -10.46 17.90 1.66
CA ALA A 46 -9.84 17.81 0.36
C ALA A 46 -8.89 19.00 0.18
N THR A 47 -7.63 18.71 -0.11
CA THR A 47 -6.61 19.72 -0.41
C THR A 47 -6.22 19.63 -1.88
N LYS A 48 -5.74 20.75 -2.45
CA LYS A 48 -5.32 20.80 -3.85
C LYS A 48 -3.90 20.22 -3.98
N GLU A 49 -3.07 20.90 -4.77
CA GLU A 49 -1.72 20.48 -5.09
C GLU A 49 -0.85 20.31 -3.84
N TRP A 50 -0.05 19.26 -3.84
CA TRP A 50 0.93 18.97 -2.80
C TRP A 50 2.15 18.32 -3.43
N THR A 51 3.34 18.73 -2.99
CA THR A 51 4.60 18.14 -3.45
C THR A 51 5.19 17.29 -2.34
N TYR A 52 5.57 16.06 -2.68
CA TYR A 52 6.34 15.18 -1.80
C TYR A 52 7.77 15.06 -2.29
N ARG A 53 8.73 14.97 -1.37
CA ARG A 53 10.13 14.70 -1.69
C ARG A 53 10.46 13.26 -1.36
N TRP A 54 10.68 12.45 -2.39
CA TRP A 54 11.13 11.08 -2.25
C TRP A 54 12.57 11.03 -1.71
N PRO A 55 12.86 10.15 -0.74
CA PRO A 55 14.22 9.88 -0.33
C PRO A 55 15.06 9.38 -1.51
N GLY A 56 15.99 10.21 -2.00
CA GLY A 56 16.94 9.82 -3.06
C GLY A 56 16.41 9.83 -4.51
N SER A 57 15.12 10.15 -4.75
CA SER A 57 14.51 10.05 -6.10
C SER A 57 13.81 11.33 -6.59
N GLY A 58 14.02 12.46 -5.92
CA GLY A 58 13.51 13.76 -6.35
C GLY A 58 12.17 14.15 -5.71
N THR A 59 11.42 15.03 -6.37
CA THR A 59 10.10 15.49 -5.92
C THR A 59 9.02 14.97 -6.85
N GLU A 60 7.82 14.75 -6.32
CA GLU A 60 6.63 14.40 -7.07
C GLU A 60 5.48 15.32 -6.69
N ASP A 61 4.81 15.83 -7.71
CA ASP A 61 3.66 16.70 -7.58
C ASP A 61 2.36 15.90 -7.65
N PHE A 62 1.53 16.08 -6.63
CA PHE A 62 0.21 15.52 -6.53
C PHE A 62 -0.80 16.62 -6.82
N HIS A 63 -1.75 16.37 -7.71
CA HIS A 63 -2.72 17.38 -8.18
C HIS A 63 -4.03 17.36 -7.40
N GLU A 64 -4.31 16.27 -6.69
CA GLU A 64 -5.51 16.09 -5.87
C GLU A 64 -5.10 15.35 -4.60
N THR A 65 -5.51 15.85 -3.43
CA THR A 65 -5.21 15.21 -2.15
C THR A 65 -6.40 15.27 -1.20
N ARG A 66 -6.53 14.31 -0.29
CA ARG A 66 -7.54 14.33 0.77
C ARG A 66 -7.01 13.75 2.06
N TRP A 67 -7.32 14.42 3.16
CA TRP A 67 -6.99 13.96 4.50
C TRP A 67 -8.01 12.96 5.05
N TYR A 68 -7.52 12.05 5.89
CA TYR A 68 -8.31 11.09 6.63
C TYR A 68 -7.76 10.95 8.04
N GLU A 69 -8.67 10.86 9.01
CA GLU A 69 -8.37 10.52 10.39
C GLU A 69 -8.74 9.05 10.60
N LEU A 70 -7.79 8.25 11.11
CA LEU A 70 -8.01 6.88 11.52
C LEU A 70 -7.96 6.77 13.04
N ALA A 71 -8.85 5.98 13.60
CA ALA A 71 -8.77 5.55 14.99
C ALA A 71 -8.82 4.02 15.04
N SER A 72 -7.84 3.44 15.72
CA SER A 72 -7.73 2.01 15.99
C SER A 72 -7.15 1.76 17.39
N GLU A 73 -6.97 0.49 17.74
CA GLU A 73 -6.29 0.10 18.99
C GLU A 73 -4.83 0.56 19.06
N ARG A 74 -4.19 0.79 17.91
CA ARG A 74 -2.81 1.32 17.82
C ARG A 74 -2.74 2.83 18.01
N GLY A 75 -3.88 3.50 18.11
CA GLY A 75 -3.99 4.92 18.35
C GLY A 75 -4.70 5.67 17.23
N ARG A 76 -4.47 6.98 17.18
CA ARG A 76 -5.01 7.86 16.14
C ARG A 76 -3.92 8.19 15.14
N HIS A 77 -4.24 8.03 13.87
CA HIS A 77 -3.33 8.29 12.76
C HIS A 77 -3.97 9.24 11.77
N ARG A 78 -3.15 10.15 11.23
CA ARG A 78 -3.56 11.04 10.17
C ARG A 78 -2.91 10.59 8.86
N VAL A 79 -3.71 10.39 7.83
CA VAL A 79 -3.23 9.95 6.52
C VAL A 79 -3.76 10.83 5.41
N ARG A 80 -3.04 10.87 4.31
CA ARG A 80 -3.40 11.58 3.10
C ARG A 80 -3.45 10.60 1.94
N VAL A 81 -4.55 10.59 1.21
CA VAL A 81 -4.58 10.00 -0.14
C VAL A 81 -4.14 11.10 -1.10
N ALA A 82 -3.13 10.82 -1.92
CA ALA A 82 -2.58 11.79 -2.85
C ALA A 82 -2.51 11.20 -4.27
N TRP A 83 -2.99 11.97 -5.24
CA TRP A 83 -3.14 11.57 -6.63
C TRP A 83 -2.09 12.22 -7.54
N ALA A 84 -1.38 11.40 -8.29
CA ALA A 84 -0.38 11.83 -9.28
C ALA A 84 -0.53 11.04 -10.58
N ARG A 85 0.10 11.52 -11.65
CA ARG A 85 0.19 10.79 -12.93
C ARG A 85 1.64 10.38 -13.18
N ARG A 86 1.84 9.13 -13.58
CA ARG A 86 3.18 8.60 -13.90
C ARG A 86 3.10 7.54 -14.99
N ALA A 87 4.10 7.52 -15.87
CA ALA A 87 4.27 6.45 -16.83
C ALA A 87 4.37 5.07 -16.13
N ALA A 88 3.60 4.10 -16.62
CA ALA A 88 3.68 2.71 -16.22
C ALA A 88 3.07 1.79 -17.27
N TRP A 89 3.69 0.61 -17.45
CA TRP A 89 3.06 -0.51 -18.17
C TRP A 89 2.51 -0.09 -19.55
N GLY A 90 3.37 0.55 -20.34
CA GLY A 90 3.07 1.00 -21.71
C GLY A 90 2.20 2.25 -21.84
N ARG A 91 1.81 2.90 -20.73
CA ARG A 91 1.07 4.17 -20.74
C ARG A 91 1.87 5.27 -20.05
N ASP A 92 1.85 6.48 -20.60
CA ASP A 92 2.65 7.60 -20.12
C ASP A 92 2.00 8.37 -18.96
N ASP A 93 0.69 8.17 -18.73
CA ASP A 93 -0.13 9.08 -17.95
C ASP A 93 -1.03 8.40 -16.90
N ARG A 94 -0.70 7.17 -16.48
CA ARG A 94 -1.52 6.42 -15.52
C ARG A 94 -1.70 7.18 -14.22
N LEU A 95 -2.94 7.27 -13.77
CA LEU A 95 -3.28 7.83 -12.48
C LEU A 95 -2.86 6.89 -11.35
N ARG A 96 -2.35 7.46 -10.26
CA ARG A 96 -1.93 6.71 -9.08
C ARG A 96 -2.41 7.41 -7.81
N ALA A 97 -2.93 6.62 -6.88
CA ALA A 97 -3.22 7.08 -5.52
C ALA A 97 -2.16 6.50 -4.57
N ILE A 98 -1.53 7.36 -3.77
CA ILE A 98 -0.62 6.93 -2.72
C ILE A 98 -1.21 7.32 -1.37
N VAL A 99 -1.27 6.35 -0.45
CA VAL A 99 -1.69 6.58 0.93
C VAL A 99 -0.45 6.92 1.75
N PHE A 100 -0.35 8.17 2.18
CA PHE A 100 0.73 8.67 3.02
C PHE A 100 0.29 8.78 4.47
N PHE A 101 1.08 8.21 5.38
CA PHE A 101 0.96 8.42 6.81
C PHE A 101 1.78 9.62 7.26
N GLN A 102 1.17 10.52 8.04
CA GLN A 102 1.87 11.62 8.68
C GLN A 102 2.50 11.12 9.98
N GLN A 103 3.83 11.03 10.01
CA GLN A 103 4.57 10.52 11.16
C GLN A 103 4.80 11.63 12.19
N GLY A 104 4.44 11.38 13.44
CA GLY A 104 4.65 12.31 14.55
C GLY A 104 3.39 13.13 14.87
N ARG A 105 3.57 14.43 15.18
CA ARG A 105 2.47 15.32 15.54
C ARG A 105 1.70 15.80 14.29
N ALA A 106 0.51 16.36 14.49
CA ALA A 106 -0.38 16.80 13.41
C ALA A 106 0.22 17.90 12.50
N ASP A 107 1.26 18.59 12.96
CA ASP A 107 2.03 19.60 12.24
C ASP A 107 3.34 19.05 11.62
N SER A 108 3.59 17.74 11.72
CA SER A 108 4.78 17.11 11.17
C SER A 108 4.83 17.22 9.65
N ALA A 109 6.00 17.57 9.13
CA ALA A 109 6.30 17.55 7.71
C ALA A 109 6.79 16.17 7.22
N THR A 110 6.86 15.18 8.12
CA THR A 110 7.34 13.84 7.80
C THR A 110 6.19 12.95 7.36
N TYR A 111 6.30 12.42 6.13
CA TYR A 111 5.32 11.52 5.55
C TYR A 111 5.96 10.23 5.08
N TYR A 112 5.26 9.13 5.31
CA TYR A 112 5.68 7.80 4.90
C TYR A 112 4.61 7.14 4.01
N PRO A 113 4.95 6.65 2.81
CA PRO A 113 3.99 5.98 1.93
C PRO A 113 3.69 4.56 2.44
N TRP A 114 2.42 4.28 2.72
CA TRP A 114 1.97 2.95 3.14
C TRP A 114 1.73 2.02 1.95
N THR A 115 0.98 2.49 0.96
CA THR A 115 0.62 1.71 -0.22
C THR A 115 0.36 2.64 -1.41
N GLU A 116 0.55 2.08 -2.60
CA GLU A 116 0.25 2.71 -3.87
C GLU A 116 -0.82 1.90 -4.61
N PHE A 117 -1.76 2.61 -5.21
CA PHE A 117 -2.81 2.13 -6.09
C PHE A 117 -2.53 2.68 -7.48
N VAL A 118 -2.50 1.81 -8.49
CA VAL A 118 -2.23 2.19 -9.88
C VAL A 118 -3.47 1.94 -10.72
N GLU A 119 -3.80 2.88 -11.59
CA GLU A 119 -4.89 2.78 -12.56
C GLU A 119 -4.73 1.57 -13.48
N THR A 120 -5.73 0.70 -13.48
CA THR A 120 -5.88 -0.49 -14.32
C THR A 120 -6.41 -0.12 -15.70
N ASP A 121 -6.32 -1.02 -16.68
CA ASP A 121 -6.74 -0.72 -18.05
C ASP A 121 -8.25 -0.52 -18.22
N ASP A 122 -9.04 -0.98 -17.24
CA ASP A 122 -10.48 -0.75 -17.15
C ASP A 122 -10.87 0.48 -16.30
N GLY A 123 -9.89 1.28 -15.83
CA GLY A 123 -10.12 2.53 -15.10
C GLY A 123 -10.36 2.40 -13.59
N ARG A 124 -10.24 1.18 -13.05
CA ARG A 124 -10.19 0.92 -11.60
C ARG A 124 -8.77 1.11 -11.06
N TYR A 125 -8.54 0.79 -9.78
CA TYR A 125 -7.26 1.02 -9.12
C TYR A 125 -6.82 -0.21 -8.33
N ALA A 126 -5.61 -0.65 -8.60
CA ALA A 126 -5.07 -1.89 -8.06
C ALA A 126 -3.86 -1.66 -7.15
N ALA A 127 -3.84 -2.29 -5.98
CA ALA A 127 -2.71 -2.31 -5.05
C ALA A 127 -2.20 -3.73 -4.82
N ILE A 128 -0.91 -3.84 -4.47
CA ILE A 128 -0.31 -5.11 -4.04
C ILE A 128 -1.00 -5.61 -2.76
N ILE A 129 -1.25 -6.91 -2.71
CA ILE A 129 -1.61 -7.61 -1.47
C ILE A 129 -0.33 -8.26 -0.92
N PRO A 130 0.23 -7.80 0.22
CA PRO A 130 1.33 -8.51 0.87
C PRO A 130 0.88 -9.87 1.43
N ARG A 131 1.80 -10.82 1.52
CA ARG A 131 1.57 -12.08 2.24
C ARG A 131 1.64 -11.82 3.76
N PRO A 132 0.62 -12.16 4.56
CA PRO A 132 0.63 -11.86 5.99
C PRO A 132 1.85 -12.42 6.75
N GLY A 133 2.27 -13.66 6.45
CA GLY A 133 3.45 -14.27 7.08
C GLY A 133 4.81 -13.85 6.48
N GLN A 134 4.79 -13.14 5.35
CA GLN A 134 5.97 -12.60 4.65
C GLN A 134 5.60 -11.22 4.04
N PRO A 135 5.44 -10.16 4.85
CA PRO A 135 4.82 -8.89 4.40
C PRO A 135 5.54 -8.14 3.27
N ARG A 136 6.77 -8.53 2.97
CA ARG A 136 7.56 -8.03 1.82
C ARG A 136 7.29 -8.81 0.54
N ALA A 137 6.83 -10.06 0.63
CA ALA A 137 6.38 -10.86 -0.49
C ALA A 137 4.95 -10.47 -0.92
N GLN A 138 4.66 -10.64 -2.21
CA GLN A 138 3.33 -10.42 -2.78
C GLN A 138 2.53 -11.72 -2.75
N LEU A 139 1.22 -11.61 -2.51
CA LEU A 139 0.28 -12.72 -2.61
C LEU A 139 0.19 -13.17 -4.07
N ARG A 140 0.22 -14.49 -4.31
CA ARG A 140 0.17 -15.08 -5.65
C ARG A 140 -1.13 -15.85 -5.87
N ASP A 141 -1.44 -16.09 -7.13
CA ASP A 141 -2.53 -16.97 -7.53
C ASP A 141 -2.35 -18.36 -6.91
N GLY A 142 -3.44 -18.90 -6.36
CA GLY A 142 -3.45 -20.14 -5.57
C GLY A 142 -3.07 -19.99 -4.09
N ASP A 143 -2.57 -18.83 -3.64
CA ASP A 143 -2.41 -18.56 -2.20
C ASP A 143 -3.78 -18.36 -1.52
N PRO A 144 -3.93 -18.70 -0.22
CA PRO A 144 -5.15 -18.38 0.52
C PRO A 144 -5.35 -16.87 0.61
N ILE A 145 -6.53 -16.40 0.23
CA ILE A 145 -6.91 -14.99 0.36
C ILE A 145 -7.09 -14.68 1.86
N PRO A 146 -6.51 -13.58 2.38
CA PRO A 146 -6.76 -13.16 3.76
C PRO A 146 -8.24 -12.87 4.00
N ASP A 147 -8.80 -13.27 5.14
CA ASP A 147 -10.24 -13.17 5.46
C ASP A 147 -10.83 -11.77 5.18
N ARG A 148 -10.09 -10.71 5.52
CA ARG A 148 -10.50 -9.32 5.26
C ARG A 148 -10.76 -8.96 3.79
N LEU A 149 -10.26 -9.77 2.86
CA LEU A 149 -10.40 -9.56 1.42
C LEU A 149 -11.44 -10.50 0.79
N HIS A 150 -12.07 -11.41 1.53
CA HIS A 150 -13.07 -12.34 0.98
C HIS A 150 -14.29 -11.66 0.35
N HIS A 151 -14.67 -10.48 0.85
CA HIS A 151 -15.77 -9.68 0.30
C HIS A 151 -15.29 -8.56 -0.62
N ARG A 152 -14.03 -8.62 -1.07
CA ARG A 152 -13.40 -7.59 -1.89
C ARG A 152 -13.04 -8.14 -3.26
N THR A 153 -12.90 -7.24 -4.22
CA THR A 153 -12.43 -7.59 -5.56
C THR A 153 -10.93 -7.82 -5.52
N VAL A 154 -10.53 -9.06 -5.78
CA VAL A 154 -9.13 -9.49 -5.87
C VAL A 154 -8.90 -10.13 -7.23
N GLU A 155 -7.97 -9.59 -7.99
CA GLU A 155 -7.72 -10.01 -9.37
C GLU A 155 -6.23 -10.22 -9.62
N ARG A 156 -5.91 -11.07 -10.59
CA ARG A 156 -4.52 -11.27 -11.02
C ARG A 156 -4.01 -10.06 -11.77
N THR A 157 -2.70 -9.85 -11.75
CA THR A 157 -2.09 -8.67 -12.35
C THR A 157 -2.19 -8.69 -13.87
N ASP A 158 -2.07 -9.85 -14.51
CA ASP A 158 -2.25 -9.99 -15.96
C ASP A 158 -3.69 -9.80 -16.44
N ALA A 159 -4.69 -9.99 -15.57
CA ALA A 159 -6.08 -9.67 -15.88
C ALA A 159 -6.37 -8.16 -15.85
N LEU A 160 -5.50 -7.36 -15.20
CA LEU A 160 -5.72 -5.94 -14.96
C LEU A 160 -4.90 -5.02 -15.88
N PHE A 161 -3.84 -5.56 -16.48
CA PHE A 161 -2.88 -4.80 -17.30
C PHE A 161 -2.51 -5.58 -18.55
N ASP A 162 -2.95 -5.12 -19.72
CA ASP A 162 -2.76 -5.79 -21.02
C ASP A 162 -1.28 -5.98 -21.37
N SER A 163 -0.42 -5.10 -20.85
CA SER A 163 1.03 -5.18 -21.07
C SER A 163 1.75 -6.27 -20.24
N ILE A 164 1.04 -6.96 -19.34
CA ILE A 164 1.60 -8.00 -18.47
C ILE A 164 1.00 -9.35 -18.87
N ALA A 165 1.79 -10.19 -19.54
CA ALA A 165 1.30 -11.47 -20.07
C ALA A 165 1.17 -12.59 -19.01
N GLU A 166 2.02 -12.59 -17.97
CA GLU A 166 2.08 -13.66 -16.95
C GLU A 166 2.34 -13.06 -15.56
N GLY A 167 1.31 -12.43 -14.99
CA GLY A 167 1.39 -11.71 -13.72
C GLY A 167 0.72 -12.47 -12.58
N PRO A 168 1.41 -13.43 -11.91
CA PRO A 168 0.78 -14.32 -10.93
C PRO A 168 0.41 -13.60 -9.63
N SER A 169 0.79 -12.33 -9.43
CA SER A 169 0.44 -11.60 -8.21
C SER A 169 -1.03 -11.20 -8.18
N LEU A 170 -1.66 -11.42 -7.03
CA LEU A 170 -3.01 -10.93 -6.75
C LEU A 170 -2.98 -9.46 -6.31
N ARG A 171 -3.98 -8.71 -6.75
CA ARG A 171 -4.15 -7.28 -6.48
C ARG A 171 -5.50 -7.03 -5.84
N PHE A 172 -5.51 -6.13 -4.87
CA PHE A 172 -6.75 -5.57 -4.33
C PHE A 172 -7.23 -4.45 -5.24
N VAL A 173 -8.47 -4.52 -5.71
CA VAL A 173 -9.04 -3.61 -6.71
C VAL A 173 -10.17 -2.79 -6.10
N VAL A 174 -10.16 -1.49 -6.37
CA VAL A 174 -11.16 -0.51 -5.89
C VAL A 174 -11.46 0.54 -6.96
N ASP A 175 -12.61 1.19 -6.84
CA ASP A 175 -12.95 2.35 -7.68
C ASP A 175 -12.35 3.64 -7.11
N LYS A 176 -12.19 4.68 -7.96
CA LYS A 176 -11.67 6.00 -7.52
C LYS A 176 -12.41 6.57 -6.30
N PRO A 177 -13.76 6.53 -6.21
CA PRO A 177 -14.50 7.10 -5.08
C PRO A 177 -14.25 6.37 -3.74
N ASP A 178 -13.75 5.13 -3.78
CA ASP A 178 -13.57 4.27 -2.61
C ASP A 178 -12.25 4.52 -1.88
N GLU A 179 -11.85 5.78 -1.75
CA GLU A 179 -10.61 6.17 -1.06
C GLU A 179 -10.55 5.69 0.40
N VAL A 180 -11.71 5.54 1.06
CA VAL A 180 -11.78 4.94 2.41
C VAL A 180 -11.25 3.51 2.41
N GLU A 181 -11.53 2.73 1.37
CA GLU A 181 -11.00 1.38 1.23
C GLU A 181 -9.50 1.39 0.90
N MET A 182 -9.03 2.37 0.12
CA MET A 182 -7.59 2.58 -0.08
C MET A 182 -6.87 2.82 1.25
N VAL A 183 -7.44 3.66 2.11
CA VAL A 183 -6.93 3.94 3.46
C VAL A 183 -6.94 2.70 4.34
N ARG A 184 -8.05 1.94 4.36
CA ARG A 184 -8.16 0.67 5.12
C ARG A 184 -7.16 -0.38 4.67
N HIS A 185 -6.88 -0.46 3.37
CA HIS A 185 -5.83 -1.34 2.84
C HIS A 185 -4.44 -0.84 3.22
N GLY A 186 -4.17 0.46 3.08
CA GLY A 186 -2.90 1.07 3.48
C GLY A 186 -2.58 0.83 4.96
N TYR A 187 -3.56 1.00 5.84
CA TYR A 187 -3.41 0.72 7.28
C TYR A 187 -3.08 -0.76 7.56
N TRP A 188 -3.75 -1.69 6.87
CA TRP A 188 -3.46 -3.12 7.00
C TRP A 188 -2.05 -3.47 6.52
N VAL A 189 -1.65 -2.95 5.36
CA VAL A 189 -0.28 -3.11 4.84
C VAL A 189 0.76 -2.54 5.81
N ALA A 190 0.49 -1.37 6.40
CA ALA A 190 1.36 -0.74 7.39
C ALA A 190 1.48 -1.57 8.67
N THR A 191 0.36 -2.16 9.11
CA THR A 191 0.32 -3.06 10.27
C THR A 191 1.15 -4.31 10.06
N LEU A 192 0.99 -5.00 8.92
CA LEU A 192 1.80 -6.17 8.59
C LEU A 192 3.30 -5.84 8.56
N ARG A 193 3.65 -4.64 8.10
CA ARG A 193 5.06 -4.22 7.94
C ARG A 193 5.63 -3.46 9.13
N ASN A 194 4.84 -3.25 10.19
CA ASN A 194 5.17 -2.44 11.37
C ASN A 194 5.68 -1.02 11.02
N ARG A 195 4.88 -0.24 10.28
CA ARG A 195 5.26 1.08 9.71
C ARG A 195 4.46 2.27 10.28
N PHE A 196 4.45 2.42 11.60
CA PHE A 196 3.84 3.54 12.33
C PHE A 196 4.89 4.40 13.04
#